data_AF-A0A5N7ZMC4-F1
#
_entry.id   AF-A0A5N7ZMC4-F1
#
_cell.length_a   1.000
_cell.length_b   1.000
_cell.length_c   1.000
_cell.angle_alpha   90.00
_cell.angle_beta   90.00
_cell.angle_gamma   90.00
#
_symmetry.space_group_name_H-M   'P 1'
#
loop_
_entity.id
_entity.type
_entity.pdbx_description
1 polymer ?
#
loop_
_entity_poly.entity_id
_entity_poly.type
_entity_poly.pdbx_seq_one_letter_code
_entity_poly.pdbx_strand_id
1 'polypeptide(L)'
;AVGLLFYVIPGLIAFAVDFATGAIYLPDEKYSVAPEKLHEAVGADGQVDRTKLKAIIERETGRALPLDDPRLIQRVGNPQQLASLGLKLEG
;
A
#
# COMPACT_ATOMS: atom_id res chain seq x y z
N ALA A 1 14.32 -5.21 1.27
CA ALA A 1 13.04 -5.35 1.99
C ALA A 1 11.94 -4.83 1.09
N VAL A 2 10.81 -5.54 1.00
CA VAL A 2 9.62 -4.99 0.33
C VAL A 2 9.15 -3.81 1.19
N GLY A 3 9.32 -2.60 0.67
CA GLY A 3 9.07 -1.36 1.38
C GLY A 3 7.60 -0.96 1.37
N LEU A 4 7.30 0.14 2.06
CA LEU A 4 6.01 0.82 2.05
C LEU A 4 5.61 1.20 0.62
N LEU A 5 4.33 1.14 0.28
CA LEU A 5 3.82 1.51 -1.04
C LEU A 5 2.76 2.58 -0.90
N PHE A 6 2.88 3.65 -1.68
CA PHE A 6 1.90 4.72 -1.71
C PHE A 6 1.18 4.79 -3.04
N TYR A 7 -0.08 5.17 -2.93
CA TYR A 7 -0.96 5.37 -4.04
C TYR A 7 -1.74 6.66 -3.85
N VAL A 8 -1.70 7.52 -4.87
CA VAL A 8 -2.39 8.82 -4.84
C VAL A 8 -3.33 8.92 -6.03
N ILE A 9 -4.57 9.32 -5.78
CA ILE A 9 -5.57 9.64 -6.80
C ILE A 9 -5.80 11.16 -6.78
N PRO A 10 -5.40 11.90 -7.84
CA PRO A 10 -5.58 13.34 -7.93
C PRO A 10 -7.05 13.76 -7.72
N GLY A 11 -7.25 14.72 -6.81
CA GLY A 11 -8.58 15.30 -6.54
C GLY A 11 -9.49 14.47 -5.63
N LEU A 12 -8.99 13.39 -5.03
CA LEU A 12 -9.80 12.54 -4.15
C LEU A 12 -9.07 12.14 -2.86
N ILE A 13 -8.09 11.21 -2.93
CA ILE A 13 -7.63 10.41 -1.78
C ILE A 13 -6.20 9.85 -2.02
N ALA A 14 -5.40 9.67 -0.94
CA ALA A 14 -4.18 8.85 -0.94
C ALA A 14 -4.29 7.69 0.06
N PHE A 15 -3.66 6.56 -0.24
CA PHE A 15 -3.54 5.41 0.67
C PHE A 15 -2.13 4.79 0.62
N ALA A 16 -1.79 4.03 1.65
CA ALA A 16 -0.49 3.37 1.76
C ALA A 16 -0.62 1.92 2.24
N VAL A 17 0.31 1.06 1.82
CA VAL A 17 0.40 -0.34 2.21
C VAL A 17 1.82 -0.64 2.68
N ASP A 18 1.98 -0.95 3.96
CA ASP A 18 3.24 -1.36 4.56
C ASP A 18 3.37 -2.88 4.52
N PHE A 19 4.21 -3.38 3.62
CA PHE A 19 4.46 -4.81 3.50
C PHE A 19 5.29 -5.38 4.66
N ALA A 20 6.01 -4.54 5.41
CA ALA A 20 6.80 -4.99 6.55
C ALA A 20 5.93 -5.24 7.78
N THR A 21 4.95 -4.37 8.04
CA THR A 21 4.08 -4.44 9.22
C THR A 21 2.70 -5.00 8.95
N GLY A 22 2.29 -5.09 7.68
CA GLY A 22 0.92 -5.47 7.32
C GLY A 22 -0.09 -4.33 7.42
N ALA A 23 0.36 -3.10 7.70
CA ALA A 23 -0.54 -1.96 7.87
C ALA A 23 -1.05 -1.43 6.52
N ILE A 24 -2.35 -1.15 6.45
CA ILE A 24 -2.99 -0.49 5.30
C ILE A 24 -3.61 0.81 5.81
N TYR A 25 -3.17 1.93 5.26
CA TYR A 25 -3.60 3.28 5.64
C TYR A 25 -4.54 3.81 4.56
N LEU A 26 -5.82 3.98 4.89
CA LEU A 26 -6.82 4.67 4.08
C LEU A 26 -7.08 6.06 4.70
N PRO A 27 -7.68 7.02 3.97
CA PRO A 27 -7.90 8.39 4.47
C PRO A 27 -8.62 8.47 5.81
N ASP A 28 -9.62 7.61 6.01
CA ASP A 28 -10.49 7.65 7.18
C ASP A 28 -10.24 6.47 8.14
N GLU A 29 -9.43 5.48 7.72
CA GLU A 29 -9.34 4.20 8.41
C GLU A 29 -7.95 3.58 8.30
N LYS A 30 -7.55 2.86 9.33
CA LYS A 30 -6.35 2.03 9.32
C LYS A 30 -6.75 0.57 9.53
N TYR A 31 -6.28 -0.28 8.63
CA TYR A 31 -6.44 -1.72 8.71
C TYR A 31 -5.09 -2.38 8.96
N SER A 32 -5.11 -3.57 9.56
CA SER A 32 -3.92 -4.39 9.73
C SER A 32 -4.25 -5.78 9.21
N VAL A 33 -3.40 -6.27 8.33
CA VAL A 33 -3.45 -7.63 7.80
C VAL A 33 -2.16 -8.35 8.16
N ALA A 34 -2.16 -9.67 8.16
CA ALA A 34 -0.92 -10.41 8.41
C ALA A 34 0.11 -10.09 7.28
N PRO A 35 1.35 -9.69 7.60
CA PRO A 35 2.35 -9.28 6.59
C PRO A 35 2.59 -10.36 5.52
N GLU A 36 2.50 -11.62 5.90
CA GLU A 36 2.69 -12.77 5.01
C GLU A 36 1.63 -12.78 3.90
N LYS A 37 0.41 -12.31 4.17
CA LYS A 37 -0.66 -12.18 3.17
C LYS A 37 -0.31 -11.15 2.11
N LEU A 38 0.21 -9.99 2.51
CA LEU A 38 0.60 -8.96 1.56
C LEU A 38 1.81 -9.39 0.71
N HIS A 39 2.72 -10.17 1.27
CA HIS A 39 3.85 -10.73 0.52
C HIS A 39 3.41 -11.67 -0.60
N GLU A 40 2.22 -12.29 -0.54
CA GLU A 40 1.66 -13.07 -1.66
C GLU A 40 1.43 -12.21 -2.92
N ALA A 41 1.28 -10.88 -2.76
CA ALA A 41 1.16 -9.92 -3.85
C ALA A 41 2.51 -9.44 -4.39
N VAL A 42 3.64 -9.86 -3.82
CA VAL A 42 4.97 -9.44 -4.25
C VAL A 42 5.59 -10.55 -5.10
N GLY A 43 5.94 -10.19 -6.34
CA GLY A 43 6.64 -11.08 -7.26
C GLY A 43 8.06 -11.39 -6.79
N ALA A 44 8.65 -12.44 -7.36
CA ALA A 44 10.04 -12.81 -7.10
C ALA A 44 11.05 -11.73 -7.52
N ASP A 45 10.65 -10.81 -8.40
CA ASP A 45 11.39 -9.62 -8.84
C ASP A 45 11.22 -8.41 -7.90
N GLY A 46 10.45 -8.57 -6.83
CA GLY A 46 10.14 -7.50 -5.86
C GLY A 46 9.07 -6.52 -6.36
N GLN A 47 8.46 -6.75 -7.53
CA GLN A 47 7.36 -5.93 -8.02
C GLN A 47 6.04 -6.34 -7.37
N VAL A 48 5.15 -5.38 -7.19
CA VAL A 48 3.84 -5.63 -6.59
C VAL A 48 2.83 -5.94 -7.69
N ASP A 49 2.26 -7.15 -7.64
CA ASP A 49 1.11 -7.56 -8.44
C ASP A 49 -0.15 -6.88 -7.90
N ARG A 50 -0.58 -5.84 -8.61
CA ARG A 50 -1.72 -5.00 -8.20
C ARG A 50 -3.03 -5.79 -8.17
N THR A 51 -3.20 -6.76 -9.06
CA THR A 51 -4.40 -7.59 -9.12
C THR A 51 -4.50 -8.48 -7.89
N LYS A 52 -3.38 -9.13 -7.50
CA LYS A 52 -3.33 -9.92 -6.26
C LYS A 52 -3.51 -9.05 -5.03
N LEU A 53 -2.82 -7.90 -4.98
CA LEU A 53 -2.92 -6.99 -3.84
C LEU A 53 -4.36 -6.53 -3.63
N LYS A 54 -5.07 -6.17 -4.70
CA LYS A 54 -6.49 -5.79 -4.65
C LYS A 54 -7.35 -6.89 -4.04
N ALA A 55 -7.18 -8.12 -4.51
CA ALA A 55 -7.93 -9.27 -4.00
C ALA A 55 -7.64 -9.54 -2.51
N ILE A 56 -6.39 -9.40 -2.08
CA ILE A 56 -6.00 -9.54 -0.66
C ILE A 56 -6.66 -8.45 0.18
N ILE A 57 -6.54 -7.18 -0.22
CA ILE A 57 -7.12 -6.06 0.55
C ILE A 57 -8.64 -6.23 0.65
N GLU A 58 -9.32 -6.57 -0.44
CA GLU A 58 -10.77 -6.80 -0.43
C GLU A 58 -11.15 -7.96 0.49
N ARG A 59 -10.41 -9.07 0.45
CA ARG A 59 -10.69 -10.24 1.30
C ARG A 59 -10.48 -9.95 2.79
N GLU A 60 -9.39 -9.27 3.14
CA GLU A 60 -8.97 -9.10 4.53
C GLU A 60 -9.64 -7.88 5.20
N THR A 61 -10.00 -6.86 4.42
CA THR A 61 -10.55 -5.59 4.95
C THR A 61 -12.00 -5.32 4.53
N GLY A 62 -12.52 -6.04 3.53
CA GLY A 62 -13.82 -5.75 2.92
C GLY A 62 -13.83 -4.47 2.06
N ARG A 63 -12.68 -3.84 1.80
CA ARG A 63 -12.56 -2.61 1.01
C ARG A 63 -12.02 -2.89 -0.39
N ALA A 64 -12.74 -2.40 -1.40
CA ALA A 64 -12.27 -2.41 -2.78
C ALA A 64 -11.45 -1.14 -3.07
N LEU A 65 -10.15 -1.29 -3.30
CA LEU A 65 -9.29 -0.19 -3.70
C LEU A 65 -9.17 -0.11 -5.23
N PRO A 66 -9.19 1.10 -5.83
CA PRO A 66 -9.13 1.28 -7.27
C PRO A 66 -7.68 1.18 -7.79
N LEU A 67 -7.02 0.05 -7.55
CA LEU A 67 -5.61 -0.18 -7.95
C LEU A 67 -5.39 -0.18 -9.48
N ASP A 68 -6.48 -0.24 -10.25
CA ASP A 68 -6.50 -0.26 -11.70
C ASP A 68 -6.85 1.12 -12.32
N ASP A 69 -7.08 2.17 -11.50
CA ASP A 69 -7.43 3.50 -12.01
C ASP A 69 -6.23 4.09 -12.78
N PRO A 70 -6.42 4.58 -14.02
CA PRO A 70 -5.33 5.13 -14.83
C PRO A 70 -4.70 6.40 -14.22
N ARG A 71 -5.41 7.10 -13.33
CA ARG A 71 -4.92 8.28 -12.61
C ARG A 71 -4.12 7.92 -11.37
N LEU A 72 -4.01 6.63 -11.05
CA LEU A 72 -3.34 6.15 -9.85
C LEU A 72 -1.82 6.31 -9.98
N ILE A 73 -1.26 7.15 -9.11
CA ILE A 73 0.19 7.36 -9.05
C ILE A 73 0.77 6.43 -7.98
N GLN A 74 1.60 5.48 -8.39
CA GLN A 74 2.32 4.56 -7.50
C GLN A 74 3.69 5.12 -7.12
N ARG A 75 4.04 5.08 -5.84
CA ARG A 75 5.37 5.37 -5.33
C ARG A 75 5.84 4.24 -4.44
N VAL A 76 6.92 3.57 -4.84
CA VAL A 76 7.62 2.62 -3.97
C VAL A 76 8.34 3.43 -2.88
N GLY A 77 8.13 3.04 -1.63
CA GLY A 77 8.59 3.74 -0.45
C GLY A 77 10.11 3.86 -0.45
N ASN A 78 10.55 5.10 -0.60
CA ASN A 78 11.91 5.52 -0.36
C ASN A 78 11.91 6.28 0.99
N PRO A 79 12.70 5.88 2.00
CA PRO A 79 12.67 6.50 3.33
C PRO A 79 12.81 8.03 3.30
N GLN A 80 13.56 8.57 2.34
CA GLN A 80 13.69 10.01 2.11
C GLN A 80 12.37 10.66 1.63
N GLN A 81 11.58 9.97 0.81
CA GLN A 81 10.26 10.44 0.38
C GLN A 81 9.22 10.36 1.50
N LEU A 82 9.33 9.40 2.42
CA LEU A 82 8.46 9.30 3.60
C LEU A 82 8.63 10.51 4.52
N ALA A 83 9.90 10.86 4.78
CA ALA A 83 10.25 12.03 5.57
C ALA A 83 9.73 13.33 4.92
N SER A 84 9.72 13.43 3.59
CA SER A 84 9.19 14.60 2.87
C SER A 84 7.68 14.75 2.95
N LEU A 85 6.95 13.68 3.28
CA LEU A 85 5.49 13.68 3.46
C LEU A 85 5.06 13.83 4.93
N GLY A 86 6.01 14.03 5.86
CA GLY A 86 5.73 14.22 7.30
C GLY A 86 5.29 12.95 8.04
N LEU A 87 5.27 11.80 7.37
CA LEU A 87 4.98 10.50 7.98
C LEU A 87 6.27 9.98 8.61
N LYS A 88 6.47 10.26 9.91
CA LYS A 88 7.52 9.59 10.68
C LYS A 88 7.17 8.12 10.81
N LEU A 89 8.02 7.26 10.26
CA LEU A 89 8.15 5.89 10.74
C LEU A 89 8.81 6.00 12.12
N GLU A 90 7.99 6.02 13.18
CA GLU A 90 8.53 5.84 14.52
C GLU A 90 9.07 4.41 14.62
N GLY A 91 10.34 4.32 15.02
CA GLY A 91 11.13 3.08 15.05
C GLY A 91 10.90 2.21 16.27
#